data_AF-A0A1G7NXS6-F1
#
_entry.id   AF-A0A1G7NXS6-F1
#
_cell.length_a   1.000
_cell.length_b   1.000
_cell.length_c   1.000
_cell.angle_alpha   90.00
_cell.angle_beta   90.00
_cell.angle_gamma   90.00
#
_symmetry.space_group_name_H-M   'P 1'
#
loop_
_entity.id
_entity.type
_entity.pdbx_description
1 polymer ?
#
loop_
_entity_poly.entity_id
_entity_poly.type
_entity_poly.pdbx_seq_one_letter_code
_entity_poly.pdbx_strand_id
1 'polypeptide(L)'
;MFSSRKIEAATYDSVAFRFIAGNHHPDHDTIAVFRKRFLAEISGWFKEVLLIGKELGLVKLGTIYIDGTKIQANASRHKAMSYAYMNELEARLEAEIARLLALADQQDEKEKARELDIPLELGLRKDRLEKIRLAKEVIDQRARERHEQGKAIYNQQQESRRQREEQTDKKSRGRKPEPPPSGPALNKDQFNFSDPESRIMPTSRGFDQCYNAQAAVNDDMPIVGGYSNAHVLDRKEFIPVLSAVISQGNGRDYFSCG
;
A
#
# COMPACT_ATOMS: atom_id res chain seq x y z
N MET A 1 15.24 1.76 -20.43
CA MET A 1 15.39 0.29 -20.44
C MET A 1 15.55 -0.18 -19.00
N PHE A 2 14.72 -1.12 -18.49
CA PHE A 2 14.71 -1.42 -17.03
C PHE A 2 14.83 -2.91 -16.65
N SER A 3 14.83 -3.82 -17.63
CA SER A 3 14.95 -5.27 -17.40
C SER A 3 16.37 -5.75 -17.68
N SER A 4 16.90 -6.66 -16.86
CA SER A 4 18.22 -7.26 -17.06
C SER A 4 18.37 -7.90 -18.45
N ARG A 5 17.30 -8.52 -18.98
CA ARG A 5 17.30 -9.08 -20.34
C ARG A 5 17.42 -8.02 -21.43
N LYS A 6 16.83 -6.84 -21.22
CA LYS A 6 16.96 -5.71 -22.15
C LYS A 6 18.36 -5.10 -22.07
N ILE A 7 18.97 -5.08 -20.89
CA ILE A 7 20.35 -4.61 -20.71
C ILE A 7 21.33 -5.57 -21.40
N GLU A 8 21.16 -6.88 -21.20
CA GLU A 8 21.91 -7.93 -21.92
C GLU A 8 21.82 -7.72 -23.44
N ALA A 9 20.60 -7.66 -24.00
CA ALA A 9 20.41 -7.41 -25.42
C ALA A 9 21.06 -6.09 -25.89
N ALA A 10 20.96 -5.02 -25.10
CA ALA A 10 21.58 -3.73 -25.43
C ALA A 10 23.11 -3.79 -25.51
N THR A 11 23.77 -4.70 -24.79
CA THR A 11 25.23 -4.88 -24.94
C THR A 11 25.60 -5.32 -26.36
N TYR A 12 24.70 -6.03 -27.05
CA TYR A 12 24.86 -6.41 -28.46
C TYR A 12 24.40 -5.28 -29.39
N ASP A 13 23.24 -4.69 -29.15
CA ASP A 13 22.58 -3.85 -30.16
C ASP A 13 22.94 -2.36 -30.07
N SER A 14 23.45 -1.89 -28.94
CA SER A 14 23.74 -0.48 -28.69
C SER A 14 25.24 -0.23 -28.52
N VAL A 15 25.78 0.64 -29.36
CA VAL A 15 27.19 1.08 -29.30
C VAL A 15 27.54 1.65 -27.92
N ALA A 16 26.62 2.40 -27.30
CA ALA A 16 26.83 2.98 -25.97
C ALA A 16 26.99 1.90 -24.89
N PHE A 17 26.10 0.89 -24.88
CA PHE A 17 26.17 -0.20 -23.91
C PHE A 17 27.36 -1.13 -24.16
N ARG A 18 27.70 -1.36 -25.43
CA ARG A 18 28.91 -2.11 -25.81
C ARG A 18 30.18 -1.41 -25.31
N PHE A 19 30.24 -0.08 -25.42
CA PHE A 19 31.35 0.69 -24.88
C PHE A 19 31.44 0.61 -23.35
N ILE A 20 30.31 0.82 -22.65
CA ILE A 20 30.24 0.77 -21.18
C ILE A 20 30.61 -0.62 -20.64
N ALA A 21 30.15 -1.69 -21.30
CA ALA A 21 30.46 -3.06 -20.92
C ALA A 21 31.89 -3.50 -21.33
N GLY A 22 32.68 -2.62 -21.96
CA GLY A 22 34.00 -2.98 -22.49
C GLY A 22 33.94 -4.10 -23.52
N ASN A 23 32.89 -4.13 -24.34
CA ASN A 23 32.56 -5.17 -25.31
C ASN A 23 32.30 -6.57 -24.70
N HIS A 24 31.99 -6.65 -23.41
CA HIS A 24 31.48 -7.87 -22.77
C HIS A 24 29.96 -7.91 -22.85
N HIS A 25 29.42 -9.14 -22.82
CA HIS A 25 28.00 -9.41 -22.91
C HIS A 25 27.53 -10.29 -21.73
N PRO A 26 27.52 -9.77 -20.50
CA PRO A 26 27.07 -10.54 -19.34
C PRO A 26 25.60 -10.92 -19.50
N ASP A 27 25.27 -12.16 -19.13
CA ASP A 27 23.89 -12.64 -19.17
C ASP A 27 22.97 -11.87 -18.19
N HIS A 28 21.66 -11.92 -18.43
CA HIS A 28 20.68 -11.25 -17.59
C HIS A 28 20.69 -11.69 -16.13
N ASP A 29 21.10 -12.93 -15.85
CA ASP A 29 21.18 -13.47 -14.50
C ASP A 29 22.36 -12.85 -13.74
N THR A 30 23.52 -12.72 -14.38
CA THR A 30 24.70 -12.02 -13.87
C THR A 30 24.38 -10.55 -13.61
N ILE A 31 23.71 -9.88 -14.55
CA ILE A 31 23.25 -8.49 -14.37
C ILE A 31 22.26 -8.39 -13.21
N ALA A 32 21.32 -9.33 -13.08
CA ALA A 32 20.33 -9.32 -11.99
C ALA A 32 20.98 -9.56 -10.63
N VAL A 33 21.92 -10.50 -10.53
CA VAL A 33 22.70 -10.79 -9.32
C VAL A 33 23.57 -9.60 -8.94
N PHE A 34 24.26 -8.98 -9.89
CA PHE A 34 25.05 -7.77 -9.67
C PHE A 34 24.18 -6.64 -9.11
N ARG A 35 23.04 -6.36 -9.75
CA ARG A 35 22.09 -5.33 -9.28
C ARG A 35 21.58 -5.59 -7.87
N LYS A 36 21.25 -6.85 -7.54
CA LYS A 36 20.80 -7.23 -6.20
C LYS A 36 21.90 -7.05 -5.16
N ARG A 37 23.13 -7.44 -5.50
CA ARG A 37 24.28 -7.39 -4.59
C ARG A 37 24.71 -5.96 -4.28
N PHE A 38 24.71 -5.08 -5.28
CA PHE A 38 25.25 -3.71 -5.17
C PHE A 38 24.15 -2.64 -5.17
N LEU A 39 22.92 -2.99 -4.80
CA LEU A 39 21.78 -2.07 -4.91
C LEU A 39 22.00 -0.80 -4.05
N ALA A 40 22.61 -0.95 -2.87
CA ALA A 40 22.85 0.15 -1.95
C ALA A 40 23.89 1.13 -2.51
N GLU A 41 24.97 0.62 -3.07
CA GLU A 41 26.07 1.38 -3.66
C GLU A 41 25.63 2.05 -4.96
N ILE A 42 24.91 1.33 -5.83
CA ILE A 42 24.32 1.90 -7.06
C ILE A 42 23.40 3.07 -6.70
N SER A 43 22.61 2.94 -5.64
CA SER A 43 21.74 4.03 -5.16
C SER A 43 22.55 5.24 -4.67
N GLY A 44 23.74 5.01 -4.10
CA GLY A 44 24.69 6.06 -3.71
C GLY A 44 25.26 6.81 -4.93
N TRP A 45 25.83 6.08 -5.89
CA TRP A 45 26.41 6.68 -7.10
C TRP A 45 25.36 7.34 -7.99
N PHE A 46 24.13 6.84 -8.01
CA PHE A 46 23.05 7.48 -8.75
C PHE A 46 22.82 8.92 -8.28
N LYS A 47 22.98 9.20 -6.97
CA LYS A 47 22.93 10.58 -6.45
C LYS A 47 24.07 11.42 -7.00
N GLU A 48 25.29 10.91 -7.06
CA GLU A 48 26.45 11.62 -7.60
C GLU A 48 26.28 11.93 -9.09
N VAL A 49 25.77 10.97 -9.88
CA VAL A 49 25.46 11.19 -11.30
C VAL A 49 24.38 12.27 -11.47
N LEU A 50 23.35 12.29 -10.62
CA LEU A 50 22.33 13.34 -10.63
C LEU A 50 22.90 14.70 -10.22
N LEU A 51 23.83 14.76 -9.26
CA LEU A 51 24.51 15.99 -8.86
C LEU A 51 25.36 16.56 -10.00
N ILE A 52 26.09 15.70 -10.72
CA ILE A 52 26.85 16.10 -11.91
C ILE A 52 25.89 16.59 -13.00
N GLY A 53 24.78 15.87 -13.24
CA GLY A 53 23.75 16.30 -14.18
C GLY A 53 23.17 17.68 -13.84
N LYS A 54 22.96 17.95 -12.55
CA LYS A 54 22.53 19.27 -12.06
C LYS A 54 23.57 20.35 -12.29
N GLU A 55 24.85 20.11 -11.99
CA GLU A 55 25.94 21.06 -12.24
C GLU A 55 26.09 21.39 -13.73
N LEU A 56 25.85 20.41 -14.60
CA LEU A 56 25.81 20.57 -16.05
C LEU A 56 24.52 21.23 -16.57
N GLY A 57 23.58 21.59 -15.68
CA GLY A 57 22.31 22.23 -16.04
C GLY A 57 21.31 21.30 -16.73
N LEU A 58 21.52 19.97 -16.66
CA LEU A 58 20.68 18.94 -17.28
C LEU A 58 19.46 18.56 -16.44
N VAL A 59 19.32 19.12 -15.23
CA VAL A 59 18.19 18.84 -14.33
C VAL A 59 17.71 20.16 -13.72
N LYS A 60 16.51 20.61 -14.10
CA LYS A 60 15.83 21.76 -13.48
C LYS A 60 14.63 21.29 -12.66
N LEU A 61 14.48 21.78 -11.43
CA LEU A 61 13.23 21.72 -10.67
C LEU A 61 12.29 22.83 -11.19
N GLY A 62 11.85 22.68 -12.44
CA GLY A 62 10.87 23.56 -13.07
C GLY A 62 9.45 23.08 -12.73
N THR A 63 8.70 22.72 -13.76
CA THR A 63 7.38 22.11 -13.57
C THR A 63 7.53 20.69 -13.03
N ILE A 64 6.71 20.34 -12.04
CA ILE A 64 6.62 18.98 -11.50
C ILE A 64 5.30 18.37 -11.93
N TYR A 65 5.38 17.23 -12.61
CA TYR A 65 4.28 16.38 -12.99
C TYR A 65 4.14 15.24 -11.98
N ILE A 66 2.91 14.98 -11.54
CA ILE A 66 2.61 13.90 -10.59
C ILE A 66 1.71 12.90 -11.28
N ASP A 67 2.08 11.62 -11.23
CA ASP A 67 1.26 10.53 -11.74
C ASP A 67 1.23 9.34 -10.78
N GLY A 68 0.10 8.64 -10.77
CA GLY A 68 -0.19 7.52 -9.91
C GLY A 68 -0.34 6.21 -10.68
N THR A 69 0.31 5.15 -10.21
CA THR A 69 0.19 3.81 -10.80
C THR A 69 -0.09 2.75 -9.74
N LYS A 70 -0.86 1.74 -10.10
CA LYS A 70 -1.16 0.62 -9.19
C LYS A 70 -0.10 -0.45 -9.36
N ILE A 71 0.63 -0.73 -8.27
CA ILE A 71 1.66 -1.77 -8.22
C ILE A 71 1.11 -2.99 -7.49
N GLN A 72 1.33 -4.18 -8.02
CA GLN A 72 0.85 -5.40 -7.39
C GLN A 72 1.58 -5.64 -6.06
N ALA A 73 0.80 -6.00 -5.04
CA ALA A 73 1.31 -6.44 -3.76
C ALA A 73 1.81 -7.89 -3.85
N ASN A 74 2.63 -8.32 -2.88
CA ASN A 74 3.00 -9.73 -2.75
C ASN A 74 1.89 -10.54 -2.06
N ALA A 75 0.65 -10.38 -2.54
CA ALA A 75 -0.52 -11.01 -1.98
C ALA A 75 -1.60 -11.21 -3.04
N SER A 76 -2.37 -12.28 -2.90
CA SER A 76 -3.45 -12.60 -3.83
C SER A 76 -4.77 -12.04 -3.34
N ARG A 77 -5.57 -11.47 -4.25
CA ARG A 77 -6.96 -11.06 -3.97
C ARG A 77 -7.83 -12.20 -3.44
N HIS A 78 -7.54 -13.44 -3.83
CA HIS A 78 -8.31 -14.62 -3.41
C HIS A 78 -8.02 -15.04 -1.97
N LYS A 79 -6.97 -14.48 -1.34
CA LYS A 79 -6.65 -14.67 0.07
C LYS A 79 -7.18 -13.54 0.95
N ALA A 80 -7.76 -12.50 0.35
CA ALA A 80 -8.42 -11.44 1.11
C ALA A 80 -9.73 -11.97 1.72
N MET A 81 -9.93 -11.67 2.99
CA MET A 81 -11.08 -12.12 3.76
C MET A 81 -11.93 -10.91 4.14
N SER A 82 -13.25 -11.00 3.96
CA SER A 82 -14.17 -9.92 4.35
C SER A 82 -14.44 -9.90 5.85
N TYR A 83 -14.78 -8.72 6.37
CA TYR A 83 -15.14 -8.57 7.78
C TYR A 83 -16.37 -9.41 8.16
N ALA A 84 -17.38 -9.49 7.28
CA ALA A 84 -18.54 -10.35 7.48
C ALA A 84 -18.14 -11.82 7.66
N TYR A 85 -17.29 -12.35 6.76
CA TYR A 85 -16.85 -13.73 6.84
C TYR A 85 -15.95 -14.00 8.06
N MET A 86 -15.15 -13.02 8.49
CA MET A 86 -14.39 -13.14 9.74
C MET A 86 -15.30 -13.32 10.95
N ASN A 87 -16.43 -12.62 11.02
CA ASN A 87 -17.39 -12.76 12.11
C ASN A 87 -18.01 -14.16 12.12
N GLU A 88 -18.40 -14.68 10.96
CA GLU A 88 -18.93 -16.04 10.83
C GLU A 88 -17.88 -17.10 11.23
N LEU A 89 -16.63 -16.90 10.79
CA LEU A 89 -15.54 -17.83 11.07
C LEU A 89 -15.13 -17.82 12.55
N GLU A 90 -15.11 -16.65 13.19
CA GLU A 90 -14.89 -16.51 14.63
C GLU A 90 -15.93 -17.31 15.42
N ALA A 91 -17.22 -17.09 15.17
CA ALA A 91 -18.30 -17.80 15.86
C ALA A 91 -18.21 -19.33 15.66
N ARG A 92 -17.84 -19.76 14.44
CA ARG A 92 -17.61 -21.17 14.14
C ARG A 92 -16.44 -21.75 14.94
N LEU A 93 -15.30 -21.06 14.97
CA LEU A 93 -14.11 -21.53 15.69
C LEU A 93 -14.36 -21.61 17.20
N GLU A 94 -15.08 -20.64 17.77
CA GLU A 94 -15.48 -20.67 19.17
C GLU A 94 -16.37 -21.88 19.49
N ALA A 95 -17.35 -22.18 18.64
CA ALA A 95 -18.18 -23.37 18.78
C ALA A 95 -17.37 -24.68 18.66
N GLU A 96 -16.41 -24.74 17.73
CA GLU A 96 -15.53 -25.90 17.58
C GLU A 96 -14.60 -26.09 18.80
N ILE A 97 -14.06 -24.99 19.36
CA ILE A 97 -13.25 -25.03 20.59
C ILE A 97 -14.10 -25.52 21.76
N ALA A 98 -15.30 -24.97 21.95
CA ALA A 98 -16.22 -25.39 23.02
C ALA A 98 -16.55 -26.88 22.92
N ARG A 99 -16.77 -27.39 21.71
CA ARG A 99 -17.01 -28.81 21.46
C ARG A 99 -15.80 -29.68 21.82
N LEU A 100 -14.58 -29.25 21.47
CA LEU A 100 -13.36 -29.99 21.79
C LEU A 100 -13.07 -30.01 23.29
N LEU A 101 -13.35 -28.91 24.00
CA LEU A 101 -13.25 -28.87 25.47
C LEU A 101 -14.22 -29.85 26.12
N ALA A 102 -15.51 -29.82 25.73
CA ALA A 102 -16.50 -30.76 26.24
C ALA A 102 -16.14 -32.23 25.93
N LEU A 103 -15.48 -32.49 24.81
CA LEU A 103 -14.99 -33.82 24.46
C LEU A 103 -13.80 -34.24 25.35
N ALA A 104 -12.88 -33.32 25.63
CA ALA A 104 -11.76 -33.59 26.54
C ALA A 104 -12.28 -33.96 27.94
N ASP A 105 -13.23 -33.18 28.47
CA ASP A 105 -13.85 -33.43 29.77
C ASP A 105 -14.52 -34.82 29.85
N GLN A 106 -15.15 -35.29 28.76
CA GLN A 106 -15.77 -36.62 28.69
C GLN A 106 -14.76 -37.76 28.56
N GLN A 107 -13.56 -37.51 28.04
CA GLN A 107 -12.50 -38.51 27.88
C GLN A 107 -11.75 -38.78 29.18
N ASP A 108 -11.60 -37.77 30.04
CA ASP A 108 -11.06 -37.97 31.40
C ASP A 108 -11.94 -38.91 32.24
N GLU A 109 -13.24 -39.02 31.94
CA GLU A 109 -14.15 -39.98 32.60
C GLU A 109 -14.19 -41.38 31.95
N LYS A 110 -13.74 -41.53 30.70
CA LYS A 110 -13.81 -42.81 29.95
C LYS A 110 -12.54 -43.04 29.16
N GLU A 111 -11.60 -43.74 29.79
CA GLU A 111 -10.34 -44.13 29.17
C GLU A 111 -10.58 -45.18 28.07
N LYS A 112 -10.77 -44.74 26.81
CA LYS A 112 -10.15 -45.28 25.57
C LYS A 112 -10.80 -44.75 24.27
N ALA A 113 -9.93 -44.59 23.28
CA ALA A 113 -10.18 -44.64 21.82
C ALA A 113 -10.63 -43.36 21.10
N ARG A 114 -9.68 -42.50 20.74
CA ARG A 114 -9.69 -41.75 19.46
C ARG A 114 -8.28 -41.54 18.91
N GLU A 115 -8.16 -41.55 17.58
CA GLU A 115 -6.96 -41.19 16.80
C GLU A 115 -6.72 -39.66 16.71
N LEU A 116 -7.59 -38.83 17.29
CA LEU A 116 -7.54 -37.38 17.21
C LEU A 116 -6.82 -36.77 18.41
N ASP A 117 -5.73 -36.04 18.15
CA ASP A 117 -4.96 -35.29 19.16
C ASP A 117 -5.71 -34.00 19.54
N ILE A 118 -6.54 -34.08 20.59
CA ILE A 118 -7.40 -32.97 21.04
C ILE A 118 -6.59 -31.74 21.49
N PRO A 119 -5.51 -31.87 22.29
CA PRO A 119 -4.63 -30.73 22.61
C PRO A 119 -4.11 -30.00 21.38
N LEU A 120 -3.63 -30.74 20.37
CA LEU A 120 -3.13 -30.15 19.13
C LEU A 120 -4.24 -29.41 18.36
N GLU A 121 -5.39 -30.05 18.18
CA GLU A 121 -6.55 -29.50 17.48
C GLU A 121 -7.13 -28.24 18.18
N LEU A 122 -7.07 -28.20 19.51
CA LEU A 122 -7.41 -27.01 20.31
C LEU A 122 -6.41 -25.87 20.08
N GLY A 123 -5.11 -26.16 20.11
CA GLY A 123 -4.06 -25.18 19.84
C GLY A 123 -4.23 -24.52 18.47
N LEU A 124 -4.38 -25.34 17.41
CA LEU A 124 -4.56 -24.84 16.05
C LEU A 124 -5.78 -23.93 15.88
N ARG A 125 -6.90 -24.27 16.53
CA ARG A 125 -8.13 -23.45 16.48
C ARG A 125 -7.98 -22.15 17.25
N LYS A 126 -7.36 -22.18 18.42
CA LYS A 126 -7.06 -20.98 19.21
C LYS A 126 -6.13 -20.04 18.44
N ASP A 127 -5.06 -20.55 17.86
CA ASP A 127 -4.13 -19.75 17.05
C ASP A 127 -4.84 -19.11 15.85
N ARG A 128 -5.71 -19.86 15.19
CA ARG A 128 -6.50 -19.34 14.07
C ARG A 128 -7.50 -18.27 14.52
N LEU A 129 -8.16 -18.47 15.66
CA LEU A 129 -9.09 -17.52 16.25
C LEU A 129 -8.39 -16.20 16.59
N GLU A 130 -7.23 -16.26 17.23
CA GLU A 130 -6.44 -15.07 17.58
C GLU A 130 -6.01 -14.29 16.32
N LYS A 131 -5.57 -14.99 15.26
CA LYS A 131 -5.25 -14.34 13.97
C LYS A 131 -6.45 -13.61 13.37
N ILE A 132 -7.66 -14.17 13.48
CA ILE A 132 -8.89 -13.55 12.98
C ILE A 132 -9.24 -12.32 13.81
N ARG A 133 -9.12 -12.39 15.14
CA ARG A 133 -9.36 -11.27 16.05
C ARG A 133 -8.44 -10.09 15.75
N LEU A 134 -7.14 -10.35 15.58
CA LEU A 134 -6.17 -9.33 15.18
C LEU A 134 -6.52 -8.71 13.82
N ALA A 135 -6.91 -9.52 12.84
CA ALA A 135 -7.33 -9.01 11.53
C ALA A 135 -8.58 -8.11 11.63
N LYS A 136 -9.57 -8.49 12.45
CA LYS A 136 -10.76 -7.69 12.72
C LYS A 136 -10.42 -6.37 13.40
N GLU A 137 -9.56 -6.40 14.42
CA GLU A 137 -9.14 -5.20 15.12
C GLU A 137 -8.49 -4.19 14.17
N VAL A 138 -7.63 -4.66 13.26
CA VAL A 138 -7.01 -3.81 12.24
C VAL A 138 -8.06 -3.21 11.30
N ILE A 139 -9.09 -3.97 10.91
CA ILE A 139 -10.21 -3.42 10.12
C ILE A 139 -10.99 -2.37 10.95
N ASP A 140 -11.24 -2.62 12.23
CA ASP A 140 -11.95 -1.69 13.11
C ASP A 140 -11.17 -0.39 13.29
N GLN A 141 -9.85 -0.46 13.47
CA GLN A 141 -8.96 0.70 13.54
C GLN A 141 -9.06 1.53 12.26
N ARG A 142 -8.97 0.90 11.08
CA ARG A 142 -9.12 1.59 9.78
C ARG A 142 -10.51 2.22 9.64
N ALA A 143 -11.56 1.54 10.10
CA ALA A 143 -12.91 2.08 10.06
C ALA A 143 -13.06 3.31 10.97
N ARG A 144 -12.45 3.29 12.17
CA ARG A 144 -12.39 4.44 13.09
C ARG A 144 -11.65 5.61 12.46
N GLU A 145 -10.47 5.39 11.89
CA GLU A 145 -9.70 6.44 11.19
C GLU A 145 -10.51 7.05 10.04
N ARG A 146 -11.16 6.22 9.21
CA ARG A 146 -12.05 6.69 8.14
C ARG A 146 -13.22 7.51 8.69
N HIS A 147 -13.81 7.09 9.80
CA HIS A 147 -14.91 7.80 10.46
C HIS A 147 -14.46 9.17 10.97
N GLU A 148 -13.33 9.24 11.67
CA GLU A 148 -12.76 10.49 12.21
C GLU A 148 -12.44 11.50 11.10
N GLN A 149 -11.74 11.05 10.06
CA GLN A 149 -11.46 11.88 8.88
C GLN A 149 -12.75 12.35 8.20
N GLY A 150 -13.72 11.46 8.04
CA GLY A 150 -15.03 11.79 7.47
C GLY A 150 -15.80 12.77 8.34
N LYS A 151 -15.70 12.68 9.67
CA LYS A 151 -16.41 13.53 10.63
C LYS A 151 -15.86 14.95 10.61
N ALA A 152 -14.54 15.10 10.53
CA ALA A 152 -13.91 16.40 10.37
C ALA A 152 -14.39 17.11 9.09
N ILE A 153 -14.40 16.39 7.95
CA ILE A 153 -14.89 16.92 6.67
C ILE A 153 -16.38 17.26 6.75
N TYR A 154 -17.19 16.37 7.33
CA TYR A 154 -18.62 16.59 7.52
C TYR A 154 -18.91 17.84 8.35
N ASN A 155 -18.21 18.02 9.48
CA ASN A 155 -18.36 19.18 10.34
C ASN A 155 -17.98 20.48 9.61
N GLN A 156 -16.86 20.48 8.89
CA GLN A 156 -16.43 21.64 8.10
C GLN A 156 -17.45 22.00 7.00
N GLN A 157 -18.01 21.00 6.32
CA GLN A 157 -19.05 21.22 5.32
C GLN A 157 -20.33 21.78 5.94
N GLN A 158 -20.75 21.28 7.10
CA GLN A 158 -21.92 21.78 7.82
C GLN A 158 -21.72 23.22 8.28
N GLU A 159 -20.54 23.54 8.83
CA GLU A 159 -20.21 24.90 9.27
C GLU A 159 -20.18 25.88 8.09
N SER A 160 -19.52 25.51 6.98
CA SER A 160 -19.50 26.35 5.77
C SER A 160 -20.90 26.60 5.18
N ARG A 161 -21.81 25.61 5.28
CA ARG A 161 -23.21 25.78 4.88
C ARG A 161 -23.94 26.72 5.80
N ARG A 162 -23.80 26.53 7.12
CA ARG A 162 -24.41 27.41 8.12
C ARG A 162 -23.98 28.86 7.93
N GLN A 163 -22.68 29.11 7.73
CA GLN A 163 -22.16 30.45 7.47
C GLN A 163 -22.74 31.07 6.18
N ARG A 164 -22.88 30.30 5.11
CA ARG A 164 -23.51 30.78 3.86
C ARG A 164 -25.00 31.09 4.03
N GLU A 165 -25.71 30.28 4.81
CA GLU A 165 -27.12 30.49 5.10
C GLU A 165 -27.32 31.75 5.95
N GLU A 166 -26.48 31.97 6.96
CA GLU A 166 -26.46 33.18 7.79
C GLU A 166 -26.12 34.45 6.97
N GLN A 167 -25.17 34.37 6.02
CA GLN A 167 -24.79 35.52 5.19
C GLN A 167 -25.82 35.89 4.11
N THR A 168 -26.53 34.90 3.56
CA THR A 168 -27.45 35.13 2.42
C THR A 168 -28.92 35.17 2.82
N ASP A 169 -29.21 34.87 4.09
CA ASP A 169 -30.55 34.70 4.67
C ASP A 169 -31.44 33.73 3.86
N LYS A 170 -30.79 32.83 3.11
CA LYS A 170 -31.39 31.87 2.19
C LYS A 170 -30.79 30.50 2.41
N LYS A 171 -31.63 29.47 2.32
CA LYS A 171 -31.17 28.06 2.46
C LYS A 171 -30.15 27.71 1.39
N SER A 172 -29.09 26.98 1.78
CA SER A 172 -28.06 26.52 0.86
C SER A 172 -28.65 25.54 -0.15
N ARG A 173 -28.36 25.76 -1.44
CA ARG A 173 -28.82 24.86 -2.52
C ARG A 173 -28.02 23.55 -2.50
N GLY A 174 -28.64 22.46 -2.94
CA GLY A 174 -28.01 21.14 -3.09
C GLY A 174 -28.19 20.18 -1.89
N ARG A 175 -27.77 18.92 -2.08
CA ARG A 175 -27.92 17.84 -1.08
C ARG A 175 -27.15 18.16 0.19
N LYS A 176 -27.75 17.94 1.36
CA LYS A 176 -27.07 18.08 2.66
C LYS A 176 -25.94 17.04 2.78
N PRO A 177 -24.81 17.39 3.43
CA PRO A 177 -23.75 16.43 3.71
C PRO A 177 -24.31 15.24 4.50
N GLU A 178 -23.84 14.03 4.21
CA GLU A 178 -24.21 12.83 4.95
C GLU A 178 -23.15 12.52 6.00
N PRO A 179 -23.55 12.03 7.19
CA PRO A 179 -22.59 11.62 8.20
C PRO A 179 -21.76 10.43 7.70
N PRO A 180 -20.48 10.35 8.07
CA PRO A 180 -19.64 9.20 7.73
C PRO A 180 -20.12 7.93 8.46
N PRO A 181 -19.90 6.74 7.88
CA PRO A 181 -20.22 5.48 8.55
C PRO A 181 -19.40 5.32 9.84
N SER A 182 -20.00 4.77 10.89
CA SER A 182 -19.42 4.64 12.24
C SER A 182 -18.66 3.34 12.50
N GLY A 183 -18.55 2.45 11.50
CA GLY A 183 -17.88 1.16 11.66
C GLY A 183 -17.50 0.52 10.33
N PRO A 184 -16.94 -0.71 10.39
CA PRO A 184 -16.55 -1.44 9.19
C PRO A 184 -17.72 -1.73 8.28
N ALA A 185 -17.46 -1.66 6.98
CA ALA A 185 -18.39 -2.11 5.96
C ALA A 185 -18.26 -3.63 5.80
N LEU A 186 -19.22 -4.37 6.35
CA LEU A 186 -19.27 -5.85 6.41
C LEU A 186 -18.70 -6.57 5.18
N ASN A 187 -19.15 -6.19 3.97
CA ASN A 187 -18.76 -6.87 2.72
C ASN A 187 -17.64 -6.18 1.94
N LYS A 188 -17.29 -4.93 2.29
CA LYS A 188 -16.32 -4.11 1.55
C LYS A 188 -14.96 -4.03 2.24
N ASP A 189 -14.95 -4.00 3.56
CA ASP A 189 -13.71 -4.01 4.32
C ASP A 189 -13.18 -5.44 4.39
N GLN A 190 -11.91 -5.58 4.00
CA GLN A 190 -11.24 -6.85 3.86
C GLN A 190 -9.81 -6.77 4.42
N PHE A 191 -9.28 -7.93 4.79
CA PHE A 191 -7.91 -8.09 5.27
C PHE A 191 -7.21 -9.19 4.49
N ASN A 192 -5.94 -8.97 4.16
CA ASN A 192 -5.10 -9.98 3.53
C ASN A 192 -4.01 -10.43 4.50
N PHE A 193 -4.00 -11.71 4.86
CA PHE A 193 -3.06 -12.26 5.83
C PHE A 193 -1.61 -12.34 5.31
N SER A 194 -1.41 -12.31 3.99
CA SER A 194 -0.06 -12.30 3.40
C SER A 194 0.53 -10.90 3.32
N ASP A 195 -0.31 -9.89 3.17
CA ASP A 195 0.08 -8.48 3.12
C ASP A 195 -1.05 -7.60 3.71
N PRO A 196 -1.00 -7.31 5.02
CA PRO A 196 -2.03 -6.54 5.70
C PRO A 196 -2.23 -5.12 5.18
N GLU A 197 -1.19 -4.50 4.63
CA GLU A 197 -1.20 -3.08 4.25
C GLU A 197 -1.73 -2.85 2.83
N SER A 198 -1.59 -3.84 1.96
CA SER A 198 -2.15 -3.81 0.61
C SER A 198 -3.68 -3.70 0.59
N ARG A 199 -4.26 -3.24 -0.53
CA ARG A 199 -5.73 -3.15 -0.72
C ARG A 199 -6.16 -3.71 -2.06
N ILE A 200 -7.41 -4.15 -2.14
CA ILE A 200 -8.04 -4.43 -3.44
C ILE A 200 -8.31 -3.10 -4.13
N MET A 201 -7.73 -2.92 -5.31
CA MET A 201 -7.85 -1.70 -6.13
C MET A 201 -8.29 -2.05 -7.55
N PRO A 202 -9.02 -1.15 -8.24
CA PRO A 202 -9.29 -1.31 -9.66
C PRO A 202 -7.99 -1.12 -10.46
N THR A 203 -7.81 -1.97 -11.46
CA THR A 203 -6.70 -2.03 -12.40
C THR A 203 -7.29 -2.17 -13.81
N SER A 204 -6.46 -2.06 -14.84
CA SER A 204 -6.91 -2.23 -16.24
C SER A 204 -7.47 -3.63 -16.54
N ARG A 205 -7.20 -4.63 -15.70
CA ARG A 205 -7.66 -6.03 -15.87
C ARG A 205 -8.73 -6.44 -14.83
N GLY A 206 -9.39 -5.47 -14.19
CA GLY A 206 -10.36 -5.71 -13.12
C GLY A 206 -9.81 -5.32 -11.76
N PHE A 207 -10.08 -6.07 -10.70
CA PHE A 207 -9.63 -5.74 -9.34
C PHE A 207 -8.46 -6.60 -8.92
N ASP A 208 -7.45 -6.03 -8.27
CA ASP A 208 -6.32 -6.81 -7.75
C ASP A 208 -5.76 -6.25 -6.44
N GLN A 209 -4.99 -7.06 -5.72
CA GLN A 209 -4.34 -6.64 -4.49
C GLN A 209 -3.11 -5.78 -4.82
N CYS A 210 -3.16 -4.50 -4.50
CA CYS A 210 -2.19 -3.51 -4.94
C CYS A 210 -1.83 -2.50 -3.84
N TYR A 211 -0.76 -1.76 -4.11
CA TYR A 211 -0.52 -0.43 -3.57
C TYR A 211 -0.71 0.61 -4.67
N ASN A 212 -0.91 1.85 -4.24
CA ASN A 212 -0.91 3.01 -5.10
C ASN A 212 0.46 3.69 -4.98
N ALA A 213 1.28 3.56 -6.02
CA ALA A 213 2.55 4.23 -6.11
C ALA A 213 2.36 5.60 -6.79
N GLN A 214 2.99 6.61 -6.23
CA GLN A 214 2.97 7.97 -6.73
C GLN A 214 4.39 8.38 -7.10
N ALA A 215 4.56 8.98 -8.28
CA ALA A 215 5.83 9.48 -8.75
C ALA A 215 5.70 10.96 -9.16
N ALA A 216 6.68 11.75 -8.76
CA ALA A 216 6.90 13.11 -9.22
C ALA A 216 8.04 13.13 -10.23
N VAL A 217 7.82 13.80 -11.35
CA VAL A 217 8.75 13.89 -12.48
C VAL A 217 8.87 15.36 -12.88
N ASN A 218 10.07 15.83 -13.22
CA ASN A 218 10.25 17.20 -13.71
C ASN A 218 10.13 17.28 -15.26
N ASP A 219 10.32 18.48 -15.83
CA ASP A 219 10.27 18.73 -17.27
C ASP A 219 11.23 17.85 -18.10
N ASP A 220 12.40 17.51 -17.55
CA ASP A 220 13.43 16.70 -18.23
C ASP A 220 13.17 15.18 -18.15
N MET A 221 12.06 14.79 -17.50
CA MET A 221 11.64 13.41 -17.20
C MET A 221 12.38 12.58 -16.12
N PRO A 222 13.38 13.04 -15.32
CA PRO A 222 13.79 12.30 -14.13
C PRO A 222 12.73 12.31 -13.03
N ILE A 223 12.64 11.18 -12.33
CA ILE A 223 11.83 11.04 -11.10
C ILE A 223 12.54 11.81 -9.98
N VAL A 224 11.86 12.81 -9.42
CA VAL A 224 12.35 13.70 -8.35
C VAL A 224 11.73 13.41 -6.99
N GLY A 225 10.77 12.48 -6.95
CA GLY A 225 10.17 12.01 -5.70
C GLY A 225 9.20 10.87 -5.96
N GLY A 226 8.95 10.04 -4.95
CA GLY A 226 7.95 9.01 -5.03
C GLY A 226 7.76 8.25 -3.73
N TYR A 227 6.59 7.68 -3.56
CA TYR A 227 6.25 6.81 -2.43
C TYR A 227 5.07 5.92 -2.83
N SER A 228 4.75 4.94 -2.00
CA SER A 228 3.57 4.09 -2.14
C SER A 228 2.66 4.19 -0.94
N ASN A 229 1.35 4.07 -1.16
CA ASN A 229 0.33 4.07 -0.12
C ASN A 229 -0.78 3.05 -0.43
N ALA A 230 -1.72 2.92 0.50
CA ALA A 230 -2.86 2.01 0.40
C ALA A 230 -4.15 2.69 -0.08
N HIS A 231 -4.10 3.95 -0.54
CA HIS A 231 -5.28 4.69 -0.99
C HIS A 231 -5.67 4.29 -2.42
N VAL A 232 -6.96 4.06 -2.64
CA VAL A 232 -7.48 3.68 -3.96
C VAL A 232 -7.42 4.85 -4.98
N LEU A 233 -7.66 6.06 -4.49
CA LEU A 233 -7.78 7.29 -5.29
C LEU A 233 -6.72 8.31 -4.93
N ASP A 234 -6.32 9.10 -5.90
CA ASP A 234 -5.12 9.94 -5.79
C ASP A 234 -5.41 11.36 -5.26
N ARG A 235 -6.67 11.64 -4.88
CA ARG A 235 -7.14 13.00 -4.52
C ARG A 235 -6.39 13.61 -3.34
N LYS A 236 -5.80 12.78 -2.47
CA LYS A 236 -5.09 13.21 -1.27
C LYS A 236 -3.56 13.13 -1.43
N GLU A 237 -3.07 12.72 -2.60
CA GLU A 237 -1.65 12.35 -2.77
C GLU A 237 -0.77 13.53 -3.18
N PHE A 238 -1.35 14.68 -3.55
CA PHE A 238 -0.59 15.87 -3.93
C PHE A 238 0.37 16.34 -2.83
N ILE A 239 -0.13 16.52 -1.59
CA ILE A 239 0.70 17.02 -0.48
C ILE A 239 1.81 16.04 -0.10
N PRO A 240 1.55 14.73 0.10
CA PRO A 240 2.64 13.82 0.43
C PRO A 240 3.64 13.62 -0.72
N VAL A 241 3.23 13.73 -2.00
CA VAL A 241 4.19 13.72 -3.12
C VAL A 241 5.12 14.93 -3.04
N LEU A 242 4.57 16.12 -2.79
CA LEU A 242 5.37 17.33 -2.66
C LEU A 242 6.38 17.20 -1.51
N SER A 243 5.95 16.67 -0.36
CA SER A 243 6.84 16.38 0.78
C SER A 243 7.94 15.37 0.42
N ALA A 244 7.63 14.36 -0.39
CA ALA A 244 8.61 13.39 -0.87
C ALA A 244 9.65 14.01 -1.82
N VAL A 245 9.25 14.97 -2.65
CA VAL A 245 10.18 15.74 -3.49
C VAL A 245 11.10 16.61 -2.62
N ILE A 246 10.55 17.31 -1.63
CA ILE A 246 11.32 18.21 -0.76
C ILE A 246 12.33 17.42 0.10
N SER A 247 11.94 16.26 0.64
CA SER A 247 12.85 15.45 1.45
C SER A 247 14.03 14.90 0.65
N GLN A 248 13.83 14.61 -0.64
CA GLN A 248 14.91 14.23 -1.56
C GLN A 248 15.72 15.44 -2.06
N GLY A 249 15.11 16.63 -2.08
CA GLY A 249 15.73 17.90 -2.46
C GLY A 249 16.53 18.61 -1.35
N ASN A 250 16.36 18.25 -0.08
CA ASN A 250 17.01 18.90 1.07
C ASN A 250 18.50 18.56 1.27
N GLY A 251 19.24 18.47 0.16
CA GLY A 251 20.64 18.87 0.08
C GLY A 251 20.76 20.31 -0.42
N ARG A 252 20.39 21.27 0.44
CA ARG A 252 20.49 22.75 0.32
C ARG A 252 19.39 23.49 -0.43
N ASP A 253 19.07 24.66 0.15
CA ASP A 253 18.03 25.63 -0.16
C ASP A 253 17.91 26.00 -1.64
N TYR A 254 16.69 25.90 -2.19
CA TYR A 254 16.31 26.41 -3.52
C TYR A 254 15.03 27.25 -3.45
N PHE A 255 15.04 28.27 -2.61
CA PHE A 255 14.16 29.43 -2.78
C PHE A 255 15.04 30.68 -2.86
N SER A 256 15.63 30.91 -4.03
CA SER A 256 16.16 32.21 -4.41
C SER A 256 15.14 32.86 -5.32
N CYS A 257 14.37 33.79 -4.74
CA CYS A 257 13.58 34.76 -5.48
C CYS A 257 14.51 35.61 -6.35
N GLY A 258 14.17 35.79 -7.63
CA GLY A 258 14.85 36.63 -8.60
C GLY A 258 14.07 36.68 -9.90
#